data_AF-A0A3B4XK80-F1
#
_entry.id   AF-A0A3B4XK80-F1
#
_cell.length_a   1.000
_cell.length_b   1.000
_cell.length_c   1.000
_cell.angle_alpha   90.00
_cell.angle_beta   90.00
_cell.angle_gamma   90.00
#
_symmetry.space_group_name_H-M   'P 1'
#
loop_
_entity.id
_entity.type
_entity.pdbx_description
1 polymer ?
#
loop_
_entity_poly.entity_id
_entity_poly.type
_entity_poly.pdbx_seq_one_letter_code
_entity_poly.pdbx_strand_id
1 'polypeptide(L)'
;MLEKIIFLLCLLPALAEQLCAPGKCFLKTVHLLFQYVWNENEMFLFRATLAFAMRNHISGEEFGVSNIIVCDETPRVSFWFVVTLPLNSSRLVEKEVVEEAVRKSRGRINSAFLLTDKTLEFLGIPPTLAAPVNPDTPPWLIVFGVVMGLVGAGIIILLVSSLVKKRKGEKQTGGDDIEEETRVKPVENGGTNEGVYNMSFSDDERLTQM
;
A
#
# COMPACT_ATOMS: atom_id res chain seq x y z
N MET A 1 33.43 -43.26 37.66
CA MET A 1 32.65 -42.01 37.84
C MET A 1 32.39 -41.28 36.51
N LEU A 2 33.32 -41.31 35.54
CA LEU A 2 33.17 -40.67 34.23
C LEU A 2 32.12 -41.34 33.31
N GLU A 3 31.99 -42.67 33.35
CA GLU A 3 31.00 -43.44 32.57
C GLU A 3 29.54 -43.07 32.88
N LYS A 4 29.24 -42.75 34.14
CA LYS A 4 27.88 -42.34 34.55
C LYS A 4 27.51 -40.94 34.06
N ILE A 5 28.51 -40.08 33.82
CA ILE A 5 28.30 -38.71 33.30
C ILE A 5 28.05 -38.77 31.79
N ILE A 6 28.73 -39.67 31.07
CA ILE A 6 28.54 -39.87 29.63
C ILE A 6 27.13 -40.42 29.33
N PHE A 7 26.62 -41.34 30.16
CA PHE A 7 25.24 -41.83 30.01
C PHE A 7 24.18 -40.75 30.25
N LEU A 8 24.44 -39.77 31.12
CA LEU A 8 23.51 -38.64 31.36
C LEU A 8 23.49 -37.64 30.20
N LEU A 9 24.61 -37.47 29.49
CA LEU A 9 24.71 -36.58 28.33
C LEU A 9 23.99 -37.11 27.08
N CYS A 10 23.87 -38.44 26.92
CA CYS A 10 23.12 -39.05 25.82
C CYS A 10 21.58 -39.04 26.02
N LEU A 11 21.08 -38.72 27.21
CA LEU A 11 19.63 -38.68 27.50
C LEU A 11 18.97 -37.33 27.19
N LEU A 12 19.76 -36.25 27.10
CA LEU A 12 19.28 -34.92 26.75
C LEU A 12 18.79 -34.78 25.29
N PRO A 13 19.47 -35.31 24.26
CA PRO A 13 18.96 -35.21 22.89
C PRO A 13 17.69 -36.05 22.69
N ALA A 14 17.55 -37.17 23.39
CA ALA A 14 16.40 -38.07 23.25
C ALA A 14 15.06 -37.42 23.66
N LEU A 15 15.08 -36.50 24.64
CA LEU A 15 13.86 -35.81 25.07
C LEU A 15 13.36 -34.82 24.00
N ALA A 16 14.28 -34.11 23.33
CA ALA A 16 13.93 -33.17 22.26
C ALA A 16 13.35 -33.90 21.04
N GLU A 17 13.93 -35.05 20.68
CA GLU A 17 13.49 -35.90 19.57
C GLU A 17 12.07 -36.45 19.78
N GLN A 18 11.67 -36.69 21.03
CA GLN A 18 10.37 -37.28 21.36
C GLN A 18 9.21 -36.27 21.29
N LEU A 19 9.48 -34.96 21.45
CA LEU A 19 8.49 -33.90 21.25
C LEU A 19 8.33 -33.52 19.76
N CYS A 20 9.36 -33.76 18.94
CA CYS A 20 9.41 -33.46 17.51
C CYS A 20 8.86 -34.58 16.60
N ALA A 21 8.15 -35.59 17.14
CA ALA A 21 7.60 -36.67 16.33
C ALA A 21 6.62 -36.14 15.26
N PRO A 22 6.60 -36.70 14.03
CA PRO A 22 5.88 -36.16 12.86
C PRO A 22 4.34 -36.08 12.98
N GLY A 23 3.76 -36.43 14.14
CA GLY A 23 2.34 -36.27 14.47
C GLY A 23 2.05 -35.28 15.62
N LYS A 24 3.07 -34.68 16.25
CA LYS A 24 2.95 -33.72 17.38
C LYS A 24 3.57 -32.34 17.05
N CYS A 25 3.97 -32.11 15.81
CA CYS A 25 4.47 -30.81 15.35
C CYS A 25 3.28 -29.96 14.90
N PHE A 26 2.91 -28.97 15.72
CA PHE A 26 1.58 -28.33 15.65
C PHE A 26 1.50 -27.09 14.75
N LEU A 27 2.62 -26.54 14.25
CA LEU A 27 2.62 -25.44 13.29
C LEU A 27 3.68 -25.64 12.22
N LYS A 28 3.24 -25.71 10.96
CA LYS A 28 4.06 -26.10 9.82
C LYS A 28 4.52 -24.87 9.04
N THR A 29 5.82 -24.83 8.77
CA THR A 29 6.48 -24.06 7.70
C THR A 29 6.35 -22.54 7.79
N VAL A 30 7.44 -21.90 8.24
CA VAL A 30 7.84 -20.59 7.71
C VAL A 30 8.45 -20.83 6.31
N HIS A 31 8.07 -20.06 5.30
CA HIS A 31 8.66 -20.15 3.95
C HIS A 31 9.18 -18.78 3.52
N LEU A 32 10.49 -18.55 3.66
CA LEU A 32 11.11 -17.28 3.25
C LEU A 32 11.47 -17.31 1.76
N LEU A 33 10.81 -16.45 0.97
CA LEU A 33 11.19 -16.25 -0.44
C LEU A 33 12.41 -15.34 -0.53
N PHE A 34 13.53 -15.97 -0.93
CA PHE A 34 14.77 -15.44 -1.52
C PHE A 34 15.30 -14.06 -1.07
N GLN A 35 16.52 -14.10 -0.51
CA GLN A 35 17.48 -13.00 -0.24
C GLN A 35 17.65 -12.57 1.24
N TYR A 36 16.96 -13.23 2.18
CA TYR A 36 17.23 -13.09 3.61
C TYR A 36 18.19 -14.18 4.10
N VAL A 37 19.30 -13.79 4.75
CA VAL A 37 20.24 -14.74 5.34
C VAL A 37 19.71 -15.17 6.70
N TRP A 38 19.13 -16.37 6.75
CA TRP A 38 18.71 -16.96 8.02
C TRP A 38 19.91 -17.60 8.72
N ASN A 39 20.28 -17.05 9.87
CA ASN A 39 21.40 -17.51 10.70
C ASN A 39 20.92 -17.86 12.12
N GLU A 40 21.84 -18.28 12.99
CA GLU A 40 21.52 -18.62 14.38
C GLU A 40 20.95 -17.43 15.17
N ASN A 41 21.34 -16.19 14.85
CA ASN A 41 20.82 -14.99 15.49
C ASN A 41 19.37 -14.72 15.08
N GLU A 42 19.04 -14.95 13.80
CA GLU A 42 17.66 -14.87 13.29
C GLU A 42 16.78 -15.95 13.92
N MET A 43 17.31 -17.16 14.06
CA MET A 43 16.63 -18.24 14.77
C MET A 43 16.38 -17.87 16.24
N PHE A 44 17.35 -17.27 16.92
CA PHE A 44 17.18 -16.79 18.28
C PHE A 44 16.12 -15.69 18.37
N LEU A 45 16.16 -14.71 17.46
CA LEU A 45 15.16 -13.64 17.36
C LEU A 45 13.76 -14.21 17.10
N PHE A 46 13.65 -15.24 16.27
CA PHE A 46 12.37 -15.92 15.99
C PHE A 46 11.81 -16.57 17.25
N ARG A 47 12.62 -17.32 17.99
CA ARG A 47 12.20 -17.91 19.26
C ARG A 47 11.82 -16.83 20.29
N ALA A 48 12.56 -15.72 20.35
CA ALA A 48 12.28 -14.62 21.26
C ALA A 48 10.96 -13.89 20.93
N THR A 49 10.70 -13.62 19.64
CA THR A 49 9.45 -12.99 19.18
C THR A 49 8.24 -13.90 19.42
N LEU A 50 8.41 -15.21 19.25
CA LEU A 50 7.38 -16.19 19.59
C LEU A 50 7.15 -16.29 21.11
N ALA A 51 8.22 -16.29 21.91
CA ALA A 51 8.10 -16.22 23.39
C ALA A 51 7.32 -14.99 23.82
N PHE A 52 7.62 -13.83 23.21
CA PHE A 52 6.89 -12.59 23.43
C PHE A 52 5.40 -12.73 23.06
N ALA A 53 5.08 -13.34 21.91
CA ALA A 53 3.70 -13.58 21.49
C ALA A 53 2.94 -14.44 22.52
N MET A 54 3.58 -15.49 23.04
CA MET A 54 3.00 -16.35 24.07
C MET A 54 2.76 -15.62 25.39
N ARG A 55 3.72 -14.80 25.86
CA ARG A 55 3.55 -13.95 27.06
C ARG A 55 2.40 -12.96 26.94
N ASN A 56 2.22 -12.39 25.75
CA ASN A 56 1.15 -11.43 25.49
C ASN A 56 -0.24 -12.08 25.34
N HIS A 57 -0.28 -13.39 25.08
CA HIS A 57 -1.52 -14.15 24.97
C HIS A 57 -1.91 -14.78 26.32
N ILE A 58 -0.97 -15.44 27.00
CA ILE A 58 -1.16 -16.09 28.30
C ILE A 58 -0.54 -15.18 29.37
N SER A 59 -1.36 -14.32 29.96
CA SER A 59 -0.92 -13.41 31.01
C SER A 59 -0.54 -14.16 32.28
N GLY A 60 0.63 -13.85 32.85
CA GLY A 60 1.12 -14.44 34.11
C GLY A 60 2.13 -15.57 33.96
N GLU A 61 2.42 -16.02 32.73
CA GLU A 61 3.41 -17.06 32.44
C GLU A 61 4.67 -16.47 31.78
N GLU A 62 5.85 -16.84 32.28
CA GLU A 62 7.13 -16.33 31.77
C GLU A 62 7.70 -17.24 30.68
N PHE A 63 7.17 -17.16 29.47
CA PHE A 63 7.73 -17.91 28.33
C PHE A 63 9.13 -17.40 27.95
N GLY A 64 10.14 -18.26 27.98
CA GLY A 64 11.49 -17.96 27.51
C GLY A 64 11.78 -18.52 26.12
N VAL A 65 12.95 -18.19 25.57
CA VAL A 65 13.46 -18.76 24.32
C VAL A 65 13.59 -20.29 24.40
N SER A 66 13.92 -20.81 25.59
CA SER A 66 14.03 -22.25 25.88
C SER A 66 12.71 -23.00 25.77
N ASN A 67 11.57 -22.31 25.85
CA ASN A 67 10.25 -22.94 25.74
C ASN A 67 9.82 -23.18 24.29
N ILE A 68 10.50 -22.55 23.33
CA ILE A 68 10.28 -22.75 21.89
C ILE A 68 11.29 -23.77 21.39
N ILE A 69 10.81 -24.95 21.04
CA ILE A 69 11.60 -26.01 20.45
C ILE A 69 11.37 -25.98 18.95
N VAL A 70 12.44 -25.93 18.18
CA VAL A 70 12.41 -25.94 16.71
C VAL A 70 12.86 -27.32 16.23
N CYS A 71 12.12 -27.90 15.28
CA CYS A 71 12.32 -29.24 14.74
C CYS A 71 12.44 -29.19 13.19
N ASP A 72 13.17 -30.14 12.61
CA ASP A 72 13.36 -30.33 11.16
C ASP A 72 13.68 -29.04 10.38
N GLU A 73 14.80 -28.38 10.71
CA GLU A 73 15.28 -27.24 9.94
C GLU A 73 15.81 -27.68 8.57
N THR A 74 15.25 -27.07 7.52
CA THR A 74 15.63 -27.36 6.13
C THR A 74 16.49 -26.23 5.54
N PRO A 75 17.31 -26.50 4.51
CA PRO A 75 18.14 -25.48 3.85
C PRO A 75 17.37 -24.32 3.23
N ARG A 76 16.06 -24.51 2.94
CA ARG A 76 15.18 -23.47 2.38
C ARG A 76 14.45 -22.66 3.47
N VAL A 77 14.96 -22.68 4.70
CA VAL A 77 14.39 -22.02 5.88
C VAL A 77 12.93 -22.39 6.06
N SER A 78 12.68 -23.69 6.17
CA SER A 78 11.42 -24.21 6.70
C SER A 78 11.72 -25.12 7.87
N PHE A 79 10.97 -24.92 8.94
CA PHE A 79 11.10 -25.68 10.17
C PHE A 79 9.74 -25.73 10.85
N TRP A 80 9.63 -26.64 11.80
CA TRP A 80 8.49 -26.76 12.69
C TRP A 80 8.87 -26.23 14.05
N PHE A 81 7.88 -25.80 14.81
CA PHE A 81 8.13 -25.47 16.20
C PHE A 81 6.99 -25.95 17.09
N VAL A 82 7.35 -26.18 18.34
CA VAL A 82 6.42 -26.50 19.42
C VAL A 82 6.72 -25.63 20.63
N VAL A 83 5.68 -25.30 21.39
CA VAL A 83 5.78 -24.48 22.59
C VAL A 83 5.50 -25.34 23.81
N THR A 84 6.40 -25.29 24.79
CA THR A 84 6.25 -25.97 26.08
C THR A 84 5.83 -24.99 27.17
N LEU A 85 5.21 -25.48 28.24
CA LEU A 85 4.90 -24.63 29.40
C LEU A 85 6.19 -24.23 30.15
N PRO A 86 6.28 -22.99 30.69
CA PRO A 86 7.46 -22.53 31.43
C PRO A 86 7.77 -23.40 32.65
N LEU A 87 6.73 -23.79 33.38
CA LEU A 87 6.83 -24.60 34.60
C LEU A 87 7.02 -26.10 34.32
N ASN A 88 6.72 -26.58 33.10
CA ASN A 88 6.81 -27.99 32.75
C ASN A 88 7.17 -28.19 31.28
N SER A 89 8.46 -28.43 31.01
CA SER A 89 9.00 -28.64 29.68
C SER A 89 8.52 -29.93 28.99
N SER A 90 7.95 -30.87 29.73
CA SER A 90 7.37 -32.10 29.15
C SER A 90 5.95 -31.90 28.64
N ARG A 91 5.29 -30.79 29.03
CA ARG A 91 3.92 -30.49 28.62
C ARG A 91 3.92 -29.44 27.51
N LEU A 92 3.26 -29.79 26.41
CA LEU A 92 3.04 -28.91 25.28
C LEU A 92 1.83 -28.01 25.51
N VAL A 93 1.92 -26.79 24.98
CA VAL A 93 0.78 -25.88 24.85
C VAL A 93 -0.11 -26.37 23.70
N GLU A 94 -1.42 -26.24 23.88
CA GLU A 94 -2.41 -26.61 22.85
C GLU A 94 -2.22 -25.79 21.58
N LYS A 95 -2.46 -26.43 20.43
CA LYS A 95 -2.21 -25.84 19.11
C LYS A 95 -3.03 -24.57 18.91
N GLU A 96 -4.30 -24.62 19.27
CA GLU A 96 -5.28 -23.55 19.10
C GLU A 96 -4.84 -22.27 19.83
N VAL A 97 -4.27 -22.45 21.02
CA VAL A 97 -3.74 -21.36 21.85
C VAL A 97 -2.49 -20.75 21.21
N VAL A 98 -1.60 -21.58 20.67
CA VAL A 98 -0.40 -21.09 19.95
C VAL A 98 -0.80 -20.36 18.66
N GLU A 99 -1.74 -20.91 17.90
CA GLU A 99 -2.26 -20.28 16.69
C GLU A 99 -2.90 -18.92 16.99
N GLU A 100 -3.68 -18.82 18.05
CA GLU A 100 -4.29 -17.55 18.46
C GLU A 100 -3.25 -16.52 18.94
N ALA A 101 -2.24 -16.97 19.69
CA ALA A 101 -1.14 -16.12 20.14
C ALA A 101 -0.35 -15.55 18.94
N VAL A 102 -0.02 -16.40 17.97
CA VAL A 102 0.66 -16.02 16.72
C VAL A 102 -0.22 -15.09 15.90
N ARG A 103 -1.51 -15.41 15.72
CA ARG A 103 -2.48 -14.59 14.99
C ARG A 103 -2.58 -13.18 15.56
N LYS A 104 -2.67 -13.04 16.89
CA LYS A 104 -2.74 -11.74 17.57
C LYS A 104 -1.45 -10.93 17.45
N SER A 105 -0.30 -11.61 17.43
CA SER A 105 1.02 -10.97 17.39
C SER A 105 1.64 -10.90 15.99
N ARG A 106 0.91 -11.35 14.95
CA ARG A 106 1.44 -11.52 13.59
C ARG A 106 1.99 -10.24 12.99
N GLY A 107 1.29 -9.12 13.16
CA GLY A 107 1.78 -7.81 12.71
C GLY A 107 3.13 -7.43 13.33
N ARG A 108 3.35 -7.76 14.60
CA ARG A 108 4.64 -7.51 15.29
C ARG A 108 5.73 -8.47 14.83
N ILE A 109 5.42 -9.76 14.70
CA ILE A 109 6.37 -10.77 14.21
C ILE A 109 6.87 -10.38 12.82
N ASN A 110 5.95 -10.09 11.90
CA ASN A 110 6.27 -9.61 10.56
C ASN A 110 7.15 -8.35 10.58
N SER A 111 6.79 -7.37 11.41
CA SER A 111 7.58 -6.13 11.54
C SER A 111 9.00 -6.37 12.08
N ALA A 112 9.20 -7.36 12.95
CA ALA A 112 10.51 -7.67 13.53
C ALA A 112 11.50 -8.23 12.50
N PHE A 113 11.00 -8.98 11.51
CA PHE A 113 11.80 -9.54 10.43
C PHE A 113 11.73 -8.73 9.13
N LEU A 114 10.97 -7.62 9.12
CA LEU A 114 10.64 -6.86 7.90
C LEU A 114 10.01 -7.73 6.80
N LEU A 115 9.29 -8.78 7.22
CA LEU A 115 8.62 -9.73 6.34
C LEU A 115 7.13 -9.42 6.27
N THR A 116 6.52 -9.75 5.14
CA THR A 116 5.08 -9.62 4.94
C THR A 116 4.36 -10.95 5.15
N ASP A 117 3.04 -10.91 5.23
CA ASP A 117 2.19 -12.11 5.36
C ASP A 117 2.36 -13.14 4.25
N LYS A 118 2.92 -12.74 3.10
CA LYS A 118 3.20 -13.61 1.95
C LYS A 118 4.60 -14.23 2.00
N THR A 119 5.52 -13.63 2.76
CA THR A 119 6.90 -14.10 2.89
C THR A 119 7.15 -14.81 4.21
N LEU A 120 6.30 -14.58 5.22
CA LEU A 120 6.28 -15.34 6.46
C LEU A 120 4.87 -15.93 6.63
N GLU A 121 4.75 -17.14 6.09
CA GLU A 121 3.53 -17.93 6.19
C GLU A 121 3.59 -18.81 7.45
N PHE A 122 2.43 -19.00 8.08
CA PHE A 122 2.23 -20.01 9.12
C PHE A 122 1.11 -20.92 8.62
N LEU A 123 1.42 -22.18 8.28
CA LEU A 123 0.38 -23.06 7.75
C LEU A 123 -0.69 -23.32 8.82
N GLY A 124 -1.94 -23.08 8.45
CA GLY A 124 -3.11 -23.18 9.35
C GLY A 124 -3.62 -21.84 9.87
N ILE A 125 -2.82 -20.77 9.80
CA ILE A 125 -3.24 -19.43 10.23
C ILE A 125 -3.47 -18.56 8.99
N PRO A 126 -4.71 -18.08 8.73
CA PRO A 126 -4.97 -17.25 7.57
C PRO A 126 -4.22 -15.91 7.67
N PRO A 127 -3.94 -15.27 6.51
CA PRO A 127 -3.26 -13.99 6.49
C PRO A 127 -3.99 -12.94 7.33
N THR A 128 -3.26 -12.01 7.95
CA THR A 128 -3.89 -10.84 8.53
C THR A 128 -4.45 -10.05 7.36
N LEU A 129 -5.77 -9.84 7.37
CA LEU A 129 -6.40 -8.94 6.41
C LEU A 129 -5.75 -7.58 6.65
N ALA A 130 -4.79 -7.21 5.79
CA ALA A 130 -4.18 -5.89 5.83
C ALA A 130 -5.33 -4.89 5.84
N ALA A 131 -5.34 -4.00 6.85
CA ALA A 131 -6.33 -2.93 6.87
C ALA A 131 -6.25 -2.22 5.51
N PRO A 132 -7.36 -2.11 4.76
CA PRO A 132 -7.35 -1.39 3.50
C PRO A 132 -6.75 -0.03 3.77
N VAL A 133 -5.68 0.30 3.04
CA VAL A 133 -5.07 1.63 3.10
C VAL A 133 -6.11 2.58 2.52
N ASN A 134 -6.93 3.16 3.40
CA ASN A 134 -7.86 4.21 3.02
C ASN A 134 -7.00 5.44 2.79
N PRO A 135 -6.93 5.97 1.57
CA PRO A 135 -6.21 7.22 1.34
C PRO A 135 -6.89 8.32 2.17
N ASP A 136 -6.10 9.14 2.86
CA ASP A 136 -6.59 10.25 3.71
C ASP A 136 -7.42 11.27 2.90
N THR A 137 -7.25 11.28 1.58
CA THR A 137 -8.06 12.08 0.66
C THR A 137 -8.77 11.19 -0.36
N PRO A 138 -10.08 11.39 -0.57
CA PRO A 138 -10.81 10.68 -1.62
C PRO A 138 -10.22 10.98 -3.01
N PRO A 139 -9.97 9.96 -3.86
CA PRO A 139 -9.37 10.16 -5.19
C PRO A 139 -10.12 11.14 -6.10
N TRP A 140 -11.45 11.24 -5.96
CA TRP A 140 -12.28 12.16 -6.75
C TRP A 140 -11.94 13.64 -6.50
N LEU A 141 -11.43 13.97 -5.31
CA LEU A 141 -11.09 15.34 -4.93
C LEU A 141 -9.81 15.82 -5.65
N ILE A 142 -8.87 14.89 -5.89
CA ILE A 142 -7.67 15.13 -6.72
C ILE A 142 -8.08 15.38 -8.18
N VAL A 143 -8.96 14.53 -8.73
CA VAL A 143 -9.46 14.68 -10.11
C VAL A 143 -10.20 16.02 -10.27
N PHE A 144 -11.06 16.38 -9.31
CA PHE A 144 -11.77 17.65 -9.31
C PHE A 144 -10.81 18.85 -9.31
N GLY A 145 -9.78 18.82 -8.47
CA GLY A 145 -8.77 19.88 -8.40
C GLY A 145 -8.04 20.10 -9.73
N VAL A 146 -7.64 19.01 -10.41
CA VAL A 146 -6.96 19.08 -11.72
C VAL A 146 -7.89 19.66 -12.80
N VAL A 147 -9.14 19.20 -12.85
CA VAL A 147 -10.12 19.70 -13.83
C VAL A 147 -10.42 21.18 -13.62
N MET A 148 -10.69 21.59 -12.38
CA MET A 148 -10.94 23.01 -12.06
C MET A 148 -9.72 23.89 -12.34
N GLY A 149 -8.50 23.38 -12.11
CA GLY A 149 -7.26 24.06 -12.44
C GLY A 149 -7.09 24.30 -13.95
N LEU A 150 -7.34 23.28 -14.78
CA LEU A 150 -7.26 23.42 -16.24
C LEU A 150 -8.33 24.37 -16.79
N VAL A 151 -9.56 24.27 -16.29
CA VAL A 151 -10.66 25.17 -16.69
C VAL A 151 -10.35 26.61 -16.29
N GLY A 152 -9.88 26.83 -15.06
CA GLY A 152 -9.49 28.16 -14.57
C GLY A 152 -8.34 28.76 -15.39
N ALA A 153 -7.29 27.98 -15.67
CA ALA A 153 -6.19 28.42 -16.53
C ALA A 153 -6.67 28.77 -17.95
N GLY A 154 -7.56 27.96 -18.52
CA GLY A 154 -8.18 28.22 -19.82
C GLY A 154 -8.94 29.55 -19.83
N ILE A 155 -9.77 29.81 -18.82
CA ILE A 155 -10.53 31.07 -18.72
C ILE A 155 -9.57 32.27 -18.60
N ILE A 156 -8.53 32.18 -17.76
CA ILE A 156 -7.56 33.27 -17.57
C ILE A 156 -6.83 33.56 -18.88
N ILE A 157 -6.36 32.52 -19.59
CA ILE A 157 -5.68 32.67 -20.89
C ILE A 157 -6.60 33.33 -21.92
N LEU A 158 -7.88 32.96 -21.96
CA LEU A 158 -8.86 33.54 -22.88
C LEU A 158 -9.13 35.02 -22.56
N LEU A 159 -9.28 35.38 -21.28
CA LEU A 159 -9.48 36.77 -20.86
C LEU A 159 -8.27 37.66 -21.18
N VAL A 160 -7.06 37.19 -20.86
CA VAL A 160 -5.81 37.91 -21.17
C VAL A 160 -5.64 38.04 -22.68
N SER A 161 -5.88 36.99 -23.45
CA SER A 161 -5.78 37.02 -24.92
C SER A 161 -6.80 37.98 -25.54
N SER A 162 -8.03 38.04 -25.00
CA SER A 162 -9.08 38.97 -25.44
C SER A 162 -8.69 40.43 -25.19
N LEU A 163 -8.15 40.73 -24.00
CA LEU A 163 -7.67 42.07 -23.66
C LEU A 163 -6.44 42.50 -24.46
N VAL A 164 -5.51 41.57 -24.72
CA VAL A 164 -4.33 41.82 -25.56
C VAL A 164 -4.72 42.03 -27.02
N LYS A 165 -5.67 41.25 -27.57
CA LYS A 165 -6.21 41.47 -28.92
C LYS A 165 -6.90 42.82 -29.05
N LYS A 166 -7.70 43.22 -28.05
CA LYS A 166 -8.36 44.53 -28.04
C LYS A 166 -7.33 45.68 -28.02
N ARG A 167 -6.27 45.56 -27.23
CA ARG A 167 -5.16 46.53 -27.20
C ARG A 167 -4.29 46.51 -28.47
N LYS A 168 -4.20 45.39 -29.18
CA LYS A 168 -3.49 45.29 -30.46
C LYS A 168 -4.30 45.89 -31.60
N GLY A 169 -5.63 45.71 -31.61
CA GLY A 169 -6.54 46.37 -32.55
C GLY A 169 -6.57 47.90 -32.38
N GLU A 170 -6.39 48.41 -31.15
CA GLU A 170 -6.29 49.86 -30.90
C GLU A 170 -4.91 50.45 -31.26
N LYS A 171 -3.86 49.61 -31.33
CA LYS A 171 -2.53 50.00 -31.82
C LYS A 171 -2.36 49.83 -33.34
N GLN A 172 -3.27 49.13 -34.03
CA GLN A 172 -3.32 49.02 -35.49
C GLN A 172 -4.06 50.18 -36.18
N THR A 173 -4.26 51.30 -35.48
CA THR A 173 -4.57 52.61 -36.11
C THR A 173 -3.34 53.51 -36.15
N GLY A 174 -2.14 52.91 -36.17
CA GLY A 174 -0.86 53.62 -36.17
C GLY A 174 0.30 52.73 -36.60
N GLY A 175 0.29 52.34 -37.88
CA GLY A 175 1.44 51.74 -38.56
C GLY A 175 1.47 50.23 -38.52
N ASP A 176 0.78 49.60 -39.46
CA ASP A 176 1.06 48.22 -39.86
C ASP A 176 1.94 48.24 -41.13
N ASP A 177 2.68 47.14 -41.29
CA ASP A 177 3.30 46.64 -42.53
C ASP A 177 4.78 47.01 -42.77
N ILE A 178 5.68 46.28 -42.10
CA ILE A 178 6.85 45.71 -42.81
C ILE A 178 6.50 44.25 -43.09
N GLU A 179 5.68 44.04 -44.10
CA GLU A 179 5.74 42.81 -44.88
C GLU A 179 6.43 43.13 -46.20
N GLU A 180 7.41 42.31 -46.52
CA GLU A 180 8.16 42.33 -47.77
C GLU A 180 7.22 42.36 -48.98
N GLU A 181 7.59 43.28 -49.88
CA GLU A 181 7.58 43.08 -51.32
C GLU A 181 6.25 43.21 -52.08
N THR A 182 6.29 44.18 -53.00
CA THR A 182 5.54 44.25 -54.28
C THR A 182 4.07 44.69 -54.28
N ARG A 183 3.89 46.02 -54.22
CA ARG A 183 3.35 46.88 -55.30
C ARG A 183 2.32 46.22 -56.25
N VAL A 184 1.04 46.63 -56.18
CA VAL A 184 0.22 47.34 -57.21
C VAL A 184 -1.25 47.41 -56.72
N LYS A 185 -1.83 48.62 -56.70
CA LYS A 185 -3.28 48.96 -56.57
C LYS A 185 -3.80 49.41 -57.96
N PRO A 186 -5.11 49.66 -58.20
CA PRO A 186 -6.35 48.89 -57.92
C PRO A 186 -7.30 48.88 -59.16
N VAL A 187 -8.43 48.16 -59.17
CA VAL A 187 -9.65 48.55 -59.92
C VAL A 187 -10.92 47.96 -59.27
N GLU A 188 -11.78 48.91 -58.85
CA GLU A 188 -13.24 49.01 -58.89
C GLU A 188 -14.21 47.82 -58.74
N ASN A 189 -15.19 48.08 -57.86
CA ASN A 189 -16.39 47.32 -57.52
C ASN A 189 -17.38 47.14 -58.68
N GLY A 190 -18.12 46.04 -58.65
CA GLY A 190 -19.45 45.96 -59.25
C GLY A 190 -20.13 44.61 -59.09
N GLY A 191 -21.24 44.54 -58.33
CA GLY A 191 -22.32 43.62 -58.64
C GLY A 191 -22.79 42.63 -57.55
N THR A 192 -23.84 43.06 -56.83
CA THR A 192 -25.09 42.32 -56.61
C THR A 192 -25.21 41.19 -55.54
N ASN A 193 -26.24 41.39 -54.71
CA ASN A 193 -27.13 40.43 -54.02
C ASN A 193 -26.80 40.15 -52.54
N GLU A 194 -27.43 40.86 -51.60
CA GLU A 194 -28.80 40.67 -51.06
C GLU A 194 -28.75 39.84 -49.76
N GLY A 195 -28.73 40.55 -48.63
CA GLY A 195 -28.85 39.98 -47.29
C GLY A 195 -30.07 40.58 -46.61
N VAL A 196 -31.07 39.75 -46.36
CA VAL A 196 -32.34 40.08 -45.70
C VAL A 196 -32.10 40.50 -44.24
N TYR A 197 -32.64 41.66 -43.84
CA TYR A 197 -32.62 42.14 -42.44
C TYR A 197 -33.81 41.58 -41.66
N ASN A 198 -33.57 41.06 -40.46
CA ASN A 198 -34.62 40.55 -39.57
C ASN A 198 -35.08 41.69 -38.64
N MET A 199 -36.31 42.17 -38.81
CA MET A 199 -36.91 43.25 -38.03
C MET A 199 -37.39 42.71 -36.67
N SER A 200 -36.48 42.57 -35.73
CA SER A 200 -36.80 42.30 -34.32
C SER A 200 -36.40 43.51 -33.48
N PHE A 201 -37.14 44.61 -33.62
CA PHE A 201 -37.45 45.57 -32.56
C PHE A 201 -38.21 46.75 -33.17
N SER A 202 -39.51 46.82 -32.92
CA SER A 202 -40.27 48.06 -33.00
C SER A 202 -41.31 48.01 -31.89
N ASP A 203 -40.87 48.37 -30.68
CA ASP A 203 -41.75 48.95 -29.69
C ASP A 203 -42.13 50.35 -30.22
N ASP A 204 -43.42 50.61 -30.40
CA ASP A 204 -44.10 51.67 -29.64
C ASP A 204 -45.47 52.03 -30.25
N GLU A 205 -46.44 52.08 -29.34
CA GLU A 205 -47.69 52.85 -29.36
C GLU A 205 -48.82 52.45 -30.33
N ARG A 206 -49.82 51.72 -29.81
CA ARG A 206 -51.22 52.19 -29.90
C ARG A 206 -52.12 51.52 -28.85
N LEU A 207 -52.22 52.22 -27.73
CA LEU A 207 -53.47 52.41 -26.99
C LEU A 207 -54.66 52.51 -27.96
N THR A 208 -55.61 51.57 -27.89
CA THR A 208 -57.03 51.80 -27.55
C THR A 208 -57.87 50.56 -27.86
N GLN A 209 -58.41 50.00 -26.79
CA GLN A 209 -59.46 48.98 -26.76
C GLN A 209 -60.81 49.70 -26.72
N MET A 210 -61.70 49.37 -27.65
CA MET A 210 -63.15 49.16 -27.43
C MET A 210 -63.67 48.28 -28.56
#